data_AF-A0A7D5MA36-F1
#
_entry.id   AF-A0A7D5MA36-F1
#
_cell.length_a   1.000
_cell.length_b   1.000
_cell.length_c   1.000
_cell.angle_alpha   90.00
_cell.angle_beta   90.00
_cell.angle_gamma   90.00
#
_symmetry.space_group_name_H-M   'P 1'
#
loop_
_entity.id
_entity.type
_entity.pdbx_description
1 polymer ?
#
loop_
_entity_poly.entity_id
_entity_poly.type
_entity_poly.pdbx_seq_one_letter_code
_entity_poly.pdbx_strand_id
1 'polypeptide(L)' 'MIILLSLIWFIITLPLPWIINNPLVSESSFYTILGIIGIMSIPFVMLGVAWSLKPELTT' A
#
# COMPACT_ATOMS: atom_id res chain seq x y z
N MET A 1 -6.16 10.94 12.61
CA MET A 1 -6.44 9.75 11.77
C MET A 1 -5.25 9.28 10.89
N ILE A 2 -4.44 10.21 10.35
CA ILE A 2 -3.38 9.91 9.36
C ILE A 2 -2.36 8.87 9.83
N ILE A 3 -1.86 8.96 11.07
CA ILE A 3 -0.84 8.01 11.59
C ILE A 3 -1.35 6.56 11.51
N LEU A 4 -2.60 6.33 11.89
CA LEU A 4 -3.21 5.00 11.81
C LEU A 4 -3.30 4.52 10.36
N LEU A 5 -3.74 5.38 9.44
CA LEU A 5 -3.85 5.03 8.02
C LEU A 5 -2.48 4.74 7.40
N SER A 6 -1.46 5.54 7.72
CA SER A 6 -0.08 5.30 7.27
C SER A 6 0.47 3.99 7.81
N LEU A 7 0.17 3.62 9.06
CA LEU A 7 0.56 2.33 9.63
C LEU A 7 -0.14 1.15 8.95
N ILE A 8 -1.44 1.27 8.67
CA ILE A 8 -2.17 0.22 7.94
C ILE A 8 -1.57 0.03 6.54
N TRP A 9 -1.32 1.12 5.81
CA TRP A 9 -0.70 1.04 4.48
C TRP A 9 0.71 0.44 4.54
N PHE A 10 1.50 0.80 5.56
CA PHE A 10 2.82 0.21 5.80
C PHE A 10 2.74 -1.31 6.03
N ILE A 11 1.77 -1.78 6.84
CA ILE A 11 1.59 -3.22 7.10
C ILE A 11 1.18 -3.96 5.81
N ILE A 12 0.30 -3.38 5.00
CA ILE A 12 -0.13 -3.98 3.72
C ILE A 12 1.06 -4.13 2.76
N THR A 13 1.95 -3.14 2.73
CA THR A 13 3.15 -3.16 1.88
C THR A 13 4.30 -3.96 2.47
N LEU A 14 4.19 -4.37 3.75
CA LEU A 14 5.24 -5.08 4.47
C LEU A 14 5.75 -6.30 3.70
N PRO A 15 4.98 -7.16 3.02
CA PRO A 15 5.57 -8.31 2.33
C PRO A 15 6.61 -7.97 1.23
N LEU A 16 6.62 -6.75 0.68
CA LEU A 16 7.43 -6.38 -0.49
C LEU A 16 8.95 -6.64 -0.33
N PRO A 17 9.64 -6.17 0.73
CA PRO A 17 11.08 -6.38 0.88
C PRO A 17 11.49 -7.85 0.95
N TRP A 18 10.58 -8.76 1.31
CA TRP A 18 10.86 -10.20 1.42
C TRP A 18 10.61 -10.96 0.11
N ILE A 19 9.82 -10.39 -0.81
CA ILE A 19 9.46 -11.05 -2.08
C ILE A 19 10.19 -10.47 -3.30
N ILE A 20 10.65 -9.21 -3.23
CA ILE A 20 11.40 -8.58 -4.33
C ILE A 20 12.74 -9.28 -4.50
N ASN A 21 13.06 -9.68 -5.74
CA ASN A 21 14.30 -10.38 -6.11
C ASN A 21 14.55 -11.68 -5.33
N ASN A 22 13.50 -12.30 -4.78
CA ASN A 22 13.62 -13.55 -4.05
C ASN A 22 13.47 -14.75 -5.00
N PRO A 23 14.54 -15.53 -5.27
CA PRO A 23 14.48 -16.67 -6.18
C PRO A 23 13.60 -17.83 -5.69
N LEU A 24 13.20 -17.81 -4.40
CA LEU A 24 12.30 -18.81 -3.80
C LEU A 24 10.83 -18.48 -4.02
N VAL A 25 10.50 -17.29 -4.54
CA VAL A 25 9.12 -16.85 -4.79
C VAL A 25 8.83 -17.03 -6.28
N SER A 26 7.76 -17.77 -6.61
CA SER A 26 7.35 -17.90 -8.01
C SER A 26 6.88 -16.56 -8.57
N GLU A 27 7.14 -16.33 -9.85
CA GLU A 27 6.71 -15.13 -10.57
C GLU A 27 5.19 -14.90 -10.47
N SER A 28 4.40 -15.98 -10.57
CA SER A 28 2.95 -15.95 -10.37
C SER A 28 2.53 -15.46 -8.97
N SER A 29 3.22 -15.91 -7.92
CA SER A 29 2.96 -15.51 -6.54
C SER A 29 3.36 -14.05 -6.32
N PHE A 30 4.51 -13.65 -6.87
CA PHE A 30 4.98 -12.27 -6.83
C PHE A 30 3.96 -11.31 -7.44
N TYR A 31 3.46 -11.58 -8.66
CA TYR A 31 2.47 -10.71 -9.29
C TYR A 31 1.11 -10.73 -8.61
N THR A 32 0.71 -11.87 -8.04
CA THR A 32 -0.53 -11.95 -7.24
C THR A 32 -0.46 -11.03 -6.03
N ILE A 33 0.64 -11.11 -5.26
CA ILE A 33 0.85 -10.26 -4.09
C ILE A 33 0.96 -8.78 -4.49
N LEU A 34 1.69 -8.48 -5.56
CA LEU A 34 1.81 -7.12 -6.08
C LEU A 34 0.44 -6.55 -6.49
N GLY A 35 -0.42 -7.36 -7.13
CA GLY A 35 -1.78 -6.97 -7.49
C GLY A 35 -2.65 -6.66 -6.26
N ILE A 36 -2.58 -7.51 -5.22
CA ILE A 36 -3.29 -7.27 -3.95
C ILE A 36 -2.82 -5.96 -3.31
N ILE A 37 -1.51 -5.75 -3.19
CA ILE A 37 -0.94 -4.52 -2.61
C ILE A 37 -1.36 -3.29 -3.43
N GLY A 38 -1.36 -3.39 -4.75
CA GLY A 38 -1.81 -2.33 -5.65
C GLY A 38 -3.26 -1.93 -5.39
N ILE A 39 -4.18 -2.90 -5.38
CA ILE A 39 -5.61 -2.66 -5.12
C ILE A 39 -5.82 -2.07 -3.72
N MET A 40 -5.17 -2.65 -2.71
CA MET A 40 -5.28 -2.20 -1.33
C MET A 40 -4.70 -0.80 -1.11
N SER A 41 -3.77 -0.35 -1.94
CA SER A 41 -3.16 1.00 -1.87
C SER A 41 -4.07 2.10 -2.44
N ILE A 42 -5.04 1.77 -3.31
CA ILE A 42 -5.95 2.74 -3.94
C ILE A 42 -6.59 3.72 -2.93
N PRO A 43 -7.27 3.28 -1.86
CA PRO A 43 -7.90 4.20 -0.92
C PRO A 43 -6.89 5.13 -0.25
N PHE A 44 -5.67 4.67 0.07
CA PHE A 44 -4.64 5.50 0.70
C PHE A 44 -4.09 6.57 -0.23
N VAL A 45 -3.85 6.23 -1.50
CA VAL A 45 -3.44 7.19 -2.52
C VAL A 45 -4.55 8.20 -2.78
N MET A 46 -5.80 7.76 -2.89
CA MET A 46 -6.97 8.63 -3.07
C MET A 46 -7.13 9.60 -1.90
N LEU A 47 -6.94 9.14 -0.65
CA LEU A 47 -6.94 10.00 0.53
C LEU A 47 -5.78 11.01 0.50
N GLY A 48 -4.58 10.60 0.11
CA GLY A 48 -3.44 11.51 -0.07
C GLY A 48 -3.73 12.64 -1.07
N VAL A 49 -4.36 12.30 -2.20
CA VAL A 49 -4.82 13.29 -3.19
C VAL A 49 -5.92 14.18 -2.60
N ALA A 50 -6.94 13.59 -1.98
CA ALA A 50 -8.05 14.32 -1.40
C ALA A 50 -7.59 15.34 -0.34
N TRP A 51 -6.66 14.97 0.53
CA TRP A 51 -6.08 15.86 1.55
C TRP A 51 -5.18 16.94 0.96
N SER A 52 -4.49 16.64 -0.15
CA SER A 52 -3.71 17.66 -0.86
C SER A 52 -4.60 18.75 -1.47
N LEU A 53 -5.80 18.37 -1.91
CA LEU A 53 -6.80 19.31 -2.48
C LEU A 53 -7.66 19.99 -1.39
N LYS A 54 -7.94 19.29 -0.30
CA LYS A 54 -8.79 19.72 0.81
C LYS A 54 -8.16 19.35 2.16
N PRO A 55 -7.17 20.13 2.64
CA PRO A 55 -6.45 19.83 3.88
C PRO A 55 -7.34 19.73 5.10
N GLU A 56 -8.51 20.36 5.10
CA GLU A 56 -9.48 20.29 6.19
C GLU A 56 -10.02 18.88 6.47
N LEU A 57 -9.91 17.95 5.51
CA LEU A 57 -10.34 16.55 5.62
C LEU A 57 -9.32 15.64 6.36
N THR A 58 -8.21 16.18 6.87
CA THR A 58 -7.16 15.41 7.57
C THR A 58 -7.42 15.12 9.05
N THR A 59 -8.52 15.66 9.59
CA THR A 59 -8.90 15.53 11.00
C THR A 59 -9.26 14.08 11.35
#